data_AF-A0A0J8D7R3-F1
#
_entry.id   AF-A0A0J8D7R3-F1
#
_cell.length_a   1.000
_cell.length_b   1.000
_cell.length_c   1.000
_cell.angle_alpha   90.00
_cell.angle_beta   90.00
_cell.angle_gamma   90.00
#
_symmetry.space_group_name_H-M   'P 1'
#
loop_
_entity.id
_entity.type
_entity.pdbx_description
1 polymer ?
#
loop_
_entity_poly.entity_id
_entity_poly.type
_entity_poly.pdbx_seq_one_letter_code
_entity_poly.pdbx_strand_id
1 'polypeptide(L)'
;MLYKFFTTEVFAAIKIISNVCEFSKYPATIYPNAINVLFTFILPLFIVGFIPVSYFKGSDITIFIAPVLVSVAIIALALVLWKKGLTKYQSTGS
;
A
#
# COMPACT_ATOMS: atom_id res chain seq x y z
N MET A 1 -14.72 29.16 -9.82
CA MET A 1 -15.45 27.98 -9.29
C MET A 1 -14.80 26.63 -9.66
N LEU A 2 -13.87 26.55 -10.62
CA LEU A 2 -13.23 25.28 -11.03
C LEU A 2 -12.13 24.75 -10.09
N TYR A 3 -11.38 25.60 -9.39
CA TYR A 3 -10.26 25.16 -8.53
C TYR A 3 -10.70 24.35 -7.30
N LYS A 4 -11.94 24.55 -6.83
CA LYS A 4 -12.49 23.82 -5.68
C LYS A 4 -12.68 22.33 -5.98
N PHE A 5 -13.07 21.98 -7.20
CA PHE A 5 -13.35 20.59 -7.60
C PHE A 5 -12.10 19.69 -7.58
N PHE A 6 -10.93 20.22 -7.93
CA PHE A 6 -9.69 19.43 -7.96
C PHE A 6 -9.00 19.34 -6.59
N THR A 7 -9.10 20.36 -5.73
CA THR A 7 -8.31 20.39 -4.50
C THR A 7 -9.03 19.78 -3.29
N THR A 8 -10.36 19.91 -3.20
CA THR A 8 -11.09 19.34 -2.05
C THR A 8 -11.17 17.83 -2.10
N GLU A 9 -11.38 17.25 -3.28
CA GLU A 9 -11.44 15.80 -3.48
C GLU A 9 -10.07 15.14 -3.29
N VAL A 10 -9.00 15.76 -3.79
CA VAL A 10 -7.63 15.25 -3.60
C VAL A 10 -7.22 15.32 -2.12
N PHE A 11 -7.57 16.41 -1.42
CA PHE A 11 -7.29 16.53 0.01
C PHE A 11 -8.08 15.51 0.83
N ALA A 12 -9.35 15.26 0.47
CA ALA A 12 -10.16 14.22 1.09
C ALA A 12 -9.55 12.82 0.87
N ALA A 13 -9.12 12.53 -0.36
CA ALA A 13 -8.45 11.27 -0.69
C ALA A 13 -7.15 11.08 0.10
N ILE A 14 -6.28 12.11 0.14
CA ILE A 14 -5.04 12.09 0.93
C ILE A 14 -5.35 11.87 2.41
N LYS A 15 -6.37 12.55 2.95
CA LYS A 15 -6.77 12.41 4.35
C LYS A 15 -7.26 10.99 4.66
N ILE A 16 -8.06 10.39 3.78
CA ILE A 16 -8.51 9.00 3.91
C ILE A 16 -7.31 8.05 3.89
N ILE A 17 -6.39 8.22 2.93
CA ILE A 17 -5.17 7.40 2.84
C ILE A 17 -4.33 7.54 4.11
N SER A 18 -4.10 8.76 4.59
CA SER A 18 -3.34 9.01 5.82
C SER A 18 -3.99 8.37 7.05
N ASN A 19 -5.31 8.48 7.20
CA ASN A 19 -6.04 7.81 8.28
C ASN A 19 -5.92 6.28 8.19
N VAL A 20 -6.03 5.71 6.98
CA VAL A 20 -5.87 4.28 6.74
C VAL A 20 -4.44 3.82 7.07
N CYS A 21 -3.43 4.60 6.70
CA CYS A 21 -2.03 4.34 7.04
C CYS A 21 -1.77 4.39 8.55
N GLU A 22 -2.53 5.16 9.33
CA GLU A 22 -2.38 5.22 10.78
C GLU A 22 -2.66 3.88 11.48
N PHE A 23 -3.58 3.07 10.93
CA PHE A 23 -3.86 1.72 11.45
C PHE A 23 -2.64 0.78 11.37
N SER A 24 -1.72 1.02 10.42
CA SER A 24 -0.50 0.21 10.24
C SER A 24 0.50 0.35 11.39
N LYS A 25 0.38 1.40 12.20
CA LYS A 25 1.25 1.65 13.37
C LYS A 25 0.95 0.68 14.52
N TYR A 26 -0.24 0.11 14.55
CA TYR A 26 -0.67 -0.80 15.60
C TYR A 26 -0.45 -2.26 15.21
N PRO A 27 -0.14 -3.14 16.17
CA PRO A 27 0.16 -4.52 15.88
C PRO A 27 -1.03 -5.26 15.25
N ALA A 28 -0.73 -6.10 14.25
CA ALA A 28 -1.70 -7.01 13.64
C ALA A 28 -2.50 -7.82 14.69
N THR A 29 -1.88 -8.17 15.82
CA THR A 29 -2.44 -9.02 16.87
C THR A 29 -3.64 -8.43 17.61
N ILE A 30 -3.86 -7.11 17.57
CA ILE A 30 -5.04 -6.49 18.22
C ILE A 30 -6.28 -6.46 17.32
N TYR A 31 -6.12 -6.80 16.04
CA TYR A 31 -7.21 -6.80 15.07
C TYR A 31 -7.78 -8.21 14.84
N PRO A 32 -9.09 -8.32 14.55
CA PRO A 32 -9.69 -9.57 14.09
C PRO A 32 -9.00 -10.12 12.84
N ASN A 33 -9.01 -11.45 12.68
CA ASN A 33 -8.38 -12.15 11.55
C ASN A 33 -8.79 -11.60 10.17
N ALA A 34 -10.05 -11.20 10.00
CA ALA A 34 -10.53 -10.61 8.75
C ALA A 34 -9.80 -9.30 8.38
N ILE A 35 -9.59 -8.43 9.37
CA ILE A 35 -8.86 -7.16 9.18
C ILE A 35 -7.38 -7.45 8.90
N ASN A 36 -6.80 -8.44 9.59
CA ASN A 36 -5.43 -8.88 9.32
C ASN A 36 -5.23 -9.34 7.87
N VAL A 37 -6.14 -10.15 7.34
CA VAL A 37 -6.06 -10.60 5.95
C VAL A 37 -6.19 -9.42 4.98
N LEU A 38 -7.16 -8.53 5.20
CA LEU A 38 -7.36 -7.34 4.37
C LEU A 38 -6.12 -6.45 4.34
N PHE A 39 -5.57 -6.12 5.51
CA PHE A 39 -4.44 -5.19 5.63
C PHE A 39 -3.09 -5.83 5.32
N THR A 40 -2.97 -7.16 5.31
CA THR A 40 -1.73 -7.84 4.92
C THR A 40 -1.68 -8.12 3.42
N PHE A 41 -2.78 -8.61 2.83
CA PHE A 41 -2.77 -9.13 1.46
C PHE A 41 -3.40 -8.20 0.44
N ILE A 42 -4.39 -7.38 0.81
CA ILE A 42 -5.10 -6.50 -0.13
C ILE A 42 -4.51 -5.09 -0.13
N LEU A 43 -4.28 -4.49 1.05
CA LEU A 43 -3.75 -3.12 1.20
C LEU A 43 -2.26 -3.04 1.63
N PRO A 44 -1.53 -4.15 1.62
CA PRO A 44 -0.27 -4.42 2.36
C PRO A 44 0.20 -3.42 3.45
N LEU A 45 -0.70 -2.94 4.32
CA LEU A 45 -0.41 -1.94 5.35
C LEU A 45 0.52 -2.47 6.45
N PHE A 46 0.27 -3.67 6.97
CA PHE A 46 1.10 -4.23 8.05
C PHE A 46 2.52 -4.56 7.60
N ILE A 47 2.71 -4.83 6.31
CA ILE A 47 4.03 -5.03 5.71
C ILE A 47 4.89 -3.76 5.82
N VAL A 48 4.29 -2.60 5.56
CA VAL A 48 4.99 -1.31 5.57
C VAL A 48 5.20 -0.76 6.98
N GLY A 49 4.18 -0.84 7.85
CA GLY A 49 4.20 -0.20 9.16
C GLY A 49 4.63 -1.09 10.32
N PHE A 50 4.08 -2.31 10.41
CA PHE A 50 4.19 -3.14 11.61
C PHE A 50 5.47 -3.99 11.65
N ILE A 51 5.84 -4.57 10.52
CA ILE A 51 6.97 -5.50 10.44
C ILE A 51 8.34 -4.88 10.76
N PRO A 52 8.71 -3.69 10.25
CA PRO A 52 9.98 -3.07 10.66
C PRO A 52 10.03 -2.82 12.18
N VAL A 53 8.92 -2.40 12.79
CA VAL A 53 8.83 -2.20 14.25
C VAL A 53 8.97 -3.52 15.01
N SER A 54 8.37 -4.60 14.52
CA SER A 54 8.48 -5.92 15.15
C SER A 54 9.91 -6.47 15.15
N TYR A 55 10.71 -6.15 14.13
CA TYR A 55 12.12 -6.55 14.06
C TYR A 55 12.97 -5.86 15.12
N PHE A 56 12.80 -4.55 15.30
CA PHE A 56 13.46 -3.82 16.38
C PHE A 56 13.06 -4.33 17.77
N LYS A 57 11.90 -4.99 17.89
CA LYS A 57 11.42 -5.62 19.12
C LYS A 57 12.00 -7.04 19.35
N GLY A 58 12.86 -7.54 18.46
CA GLY A 58 13.51 -8.86 18.58
C GLY A 58 12.73 -10.02 17.96
N SER A 59 11.84 -9.75 16.99
CA SER A 59 11.14 -10.81 16.26
C SER A 59 12.08 -11.55 15.32
N ASP A 60 11.80 -12.83 15.07
CA ASP A 60 12.55 -13.66 14.12
C ASP A 60 12.52 -13.05 12.71
N ILE A 61 13.67 -13.10 12.02
CA ILE A 61 13.87 -12.64 10.64
C ILE A 61 12.91 -13.34 9.65
N THR A 62 12.42 -14.52 9.98
CA THR A 62 11.44 -15.27 9.17
C THR A 62 10.15 -14.46 8.90
N ILE A 63 9.81 -13.48 9.74
CA ILE A 63 8.67 -12.58 9.55
C ILE A 63 8.77 -11.72 8.28
N PHE A 64 9.97 -11.54 7.71
CA PHE A 64 10.20 -10.75 6.50
C PHE A 64 9.96 -11.50 5.19
N ILE A 65 9.86 -12.83 5.21
CA ILE A 65 9.74 -13.64 3.98
C ILE A 65 8.45 -13.32 3.23
N ALA A 66 7.30 -13.37 3.92
CA ALA A 66 6.01 -13.05 3.32
C ALA A 66 5.93 -11.60 2.77
N PRO A 67 6.37 -10.57 3.52
CA PRO A 67 6.50 -9.19 3.04
C PRO A 67 7.30 -9.03 1.75
N VAL A 68 8.46 -9.68 1.66
CA VAL A 68 9.33 -9.61 0.49
C VAL A 68 8.62 -10.21 -0.72
N LEU A 69 7.98 -11.38 -0.56
CA LEU A 69 7.22 -12.02 -1.64
C LEU A 69 6.06 -11.16 -2.14
N VAL A 70 5.29 -10.56 -1.22
CA VAL A 70 4.19 -9.66 -1.57
C VAL A 70 4.71 -8.41 -2.28
N SER A 71 5.83 -7.84 -1.83
CA SER A 71 6.45 -6.67 -2.46
C SER A 71 6.90 -6.97 -3.89
N VAL A 72 7.55 -8.11 -4.12
CA VAL A 72 7.95 -8.57 -5.46
C VAL A 72 6.73 -8.75 -6.36
N ALA A 73 5.66 -9.36 -5.85
CA ALA A 73 4.42 -9.55 -6.60
C ALA A 73 3.78 -8.21 -7.02
N ILE A 74 3.74 -7.22 -6.11
CA ILE A 74 3.19 -5.89 -6.40
C ILE A 74 4.04 -5.14 -7.42
N ILE A 75 5.37 -5.19 -7.31
CA ILE A 75 6.27 -4.58 -8.29
C ILE A 75 6.05 -5.22 -9.67
N ALA A 76 5.94 -6.56 -9.74
CA ALA A 76 5.66 -7.26 -10.98
C ALA A 76 4.32 -6.81 -11.59
N LEU A 77 3.25 -6.71 -10.79
CA LEU A 77 1.95 -6.21 -11.23
C LEU A 77 2.04 -4.76 -11.72
N ALA A 78 2.71 -3.88 -10.98
CA ALA A 78 2.91 -2.49 -11.36
C ALA A 78 3.66 -2.38 -12.70
N LEU A 79 4.70 -3.18 -12.92
CA LEU A 79 5.44 -3.22 -14.19
C LEU A 79 4.58 -3.73 -15.34
N VAL A 80 3.73 -4.74 -15.13
CA VAL A 80 2.80 -5.24 -16.16
C VAL A 80 1.77 -4.17 -16.51
N LEU A 81 1.18 -3.51 -15.51
CA LEU A 81 0.23 -2.42 -15.71
C LEU A 81 0.89 -1.23 -16.41
N TRP A 82 2.10 -0.87 -16.01
CA TRP A 82 2.88 0.20 -16.63
C TRP A 82 3.15 -0.09 -18.11
N LYS A 83 3.62 -1.31 -18.44
CA LYS A 83 3.84 -1.73 -19.82
C LYS A 83 2.55 -1.69 -20.66
N LYS A 84 1.42 -2.12 -20.09
CA LYS A 84 0.10 -2.00 -20.73
C LYS A 84 -0.36 -0.54 -20.88
N GLY A 85 0.01 0.34 -19.95
CA GLY A 85 -0.26 1.77 -20.03
C GLY A 85 0.51 2.42 -21.17
N LEU A 86 1.80 2.09 -21.30
CA LEU A 86 2.67 2.58 -22.37
C LEU A 86 2.16 2.23 -23.77
N THR A 87 1.55 1.05 -23.97
CA THR A 87 1.00 0.68 -25.29
C THR A 87 -0.26 1.48 -25.67
N LYS A 88 -0.99 2.03 -24.70
CA LYS A 88 -2.10 2.97 -24.93
C LYS A 88 -1.66 4.42 -24.95
N TYR A 89 -0.45 4.73 -24.48
CA TYR A 89 0.13 6.06 -24.52
C TYR A 89 0.64 6.33 -25.94
N GLN A 90 -0.28 6.67 -26.85
CA GLN A 90 0.10 7.32 -28.09
C GLN A 90 0.71 8.67 -27.71
N SER A 91 2.02 8.79 -27.91
CA SER A 91 2.69 10.09 -27.92
C SER A 91 1.84 11.04 -28.74
N THR A 92 1.39 12.16 -28.17
CA THR A 92 0.95 13.33 -28.94
C THR A 92 2.18 13.90 -29.66
N GLY A 93 2.59 13.16 -30.68
CA GLY A 93 3.65 13.44 -31.63
C GLY A 93 3.12 13.23 -33.04
N SER A 94 2.00 13.90 -33.35
CA SER A 94 1.75 14.60 -34.60
C SER A 94 0.72 15.70 -34.36
#